data_AF-A0A367FMS1-F1
#
_entry.id   AF-A0A367FMS1-F1
#
_cell.length_a   1.000
_cell.length_b   1.000
_cell.length_c   1.000
_cell.angle_alpha   90.00
_cell.angle_beta   90.00
_cell.angle_gamma   90.00
#
_symmetry.space_group_name_H-M   'P 1'
#
loop_
_entity.id
_entity.type
_entity.pdbx_description
1 polymer ?
#
loop_
_entity_poly.entity_id
_entity_poly.type
_entity_poly.pdbx_seq_one_letter_code
_entity_poly.pdbx_strand_id
1 'polypeptide(L)'
;MHPTNGHGGPGSGPPEALPPDSDDPNGPTAPRPHLKGRPLPGREPRTPKDRPDSGPDQDAREPRLKHGPRPGSERRTSYDDRPTERRRPSAGRSTPPGRSSSEPRPRPERPPYASPDAGPIGTPPGFEPGLAPYNPPVPGPYGPPRGHGPQPGHPPFSPPPPPPSNTAASLLWSLAPLLTCGAATPFTMGYAAAKLRSTMLGISAALYAIGMAAFLLAVVADGPGRASTILELLGVLGSTGSWLGGTIHSLIIRKRVFDRTDSPNDYAVAAAQHRRQLRQQARELAERDPALARELRIGRPDLPRHYDDGGLVDVNHAPVEVIAGLPGMTTDLARRVVEARADVGGFVSAEDVSIAVDLPPRLTPDLVELTIYLP
;
A
#
# COMPACT_ATOMS: atom_id res chain seq x y z
N MET A 1 -55.29 -5.42 -60.45
CA MET A 1 -55.42 -4.59 -61.67
C MET A 1 -55.22 -3.14 -61.27
N HIS A 2 -54.37 -2.40 -61.98
CA HIS A 2 -54.28 -0.93 -61.92
C HIS A 2 -55.35 -0.31 -62.85
N PRO A 3 -55.79 0.95 -62.67
CA PRO A 3 -54.99 2.12 -63.13
C PRO A 3 -55.13 3.46 -62.35
N THR A 4 -54.13 4.36 -62.54
CA THR A 4 -54.17 5.86 -62.66
C THR A 4 -55.03 6.75 -61.71
N ASN A 5 -54.71 7.98 -61.26
CA ASN A 5 -53.63 9.00 -61.36
C ASN A 5 -53.89 10.05 -60.23
N GLY A 6 -53.16 11.16 -59.96
CA GLY A 6 -51.92 11.80 -60.48
C GLY A 6 -51.76 13.24 -59.89
N HIS A 7 -50.63 13.94 -60.16
CA HIS A 7 -50.20 15.28 -59.64
C HIS A 7 -49.89 15.35 -58.11
N GLY A 8 -48.86 16.04 -57.58
CA GLY A 8 -47.65 16.75 -58.07
C GLY A 8 -47.07 17.51 -56.83
N GLY A 9 -45.81 17.36 -56.38
CA GLY A 9 -44.54 17.91 -56.93
C GLY A 9 -44.32 19.40 -56.52
N PRO A 10 -43.08 19.92 -56.32
CA PRO A 10 -41.82 19.29 -55.86
C PRO A 10 -40.94 20.18 -54.90
N GLY A 11 -39.86 19.60 -54.34
CA GLY A 11 -38.63 20.31 -53.90
C GLY A 11 -38.68 21.07 -52.54
N SER A 12 -37.55 21.37 -51.88
CA SER A 12 -36.13 21.16 -52.23
C SER A 12 -35.23 21.10 -50.98
N GLY A 13 -34.07 20.40 -51.10
CA GLY A 13 -33.07 20.23 -50.04
C GLY A 13 -32.06 21.40 -49.89
N PRO A 14 -30.93 21.16 -49.18
CA PRO A 14 -30.12 22.19 -48.52
C PRO A 14 -28.92 22.70 -49.35
N PRO A 15 -28.18 23.70 -48.85
CA PRO A 15 -26.80 23.95 -49.23
C PRO A 15 -25.79 23.71 -48.09
N GLU A 16 -24.72 23.02 -48.44
CA GLU A 16 -23.44 22.92 -47.73
C GLU A 16 -22.44 23.87 -48.43
N ALA A 17 -21.63 24.64 -47.69
CA ALA A 17 -20.58 25.49 -48.29
C ALA A 17 -19.40 25.75 -47.33
N LEU A 18 -18.20 25.76 -47.91
CA LEU A 18 -16.88 25.86 -47.27
C LEU A 18 -16.48 27.31 -46.90
N PRO A 19 -15.47 27.50 -46.01
CA PRO A 19 -14.87 28.80 -45.72
C PRO A 19 -13.75 29.19 -46.72
N PRO A 20 -13.47 30.49 -46.95
CA PRO A 20 -12.30 30.96 -47.68
C PRO A 20 -11.18 31.53 -46.77
N ASP A 21 -9.97 31.02 -47.01
CA ASP A 21 -8.66 31.71 -47.15
C ASP A 21 -8.04 32.62 -46.06
N SER A 22 -6.72 32.78 -46.25
CA SER A 22 -5.67 33.22 -45.32
C SER A 22 -4.98 34.53 -45.76
N ASP A 23 -4.01 34.98 -44.94
CA ASP A 23 -2.90 35.90 -45.30
C ASP A 23 -3.29 37.39 -45.53
N ASP A 24 -2.55 38.44 -45.12
CA ASP A 24 -1.30 38.59 -44.35
C ASP A 24 -1.30 40.01 -43.68
N PRO A 25 -0.24 40.86 -43.75
CA PRO A 25 0.80 41.05 -42.75
C PRO A 25 0.64 42.30 -41.87
N ASN A 26 1.20 42.26 -40.65
CA ASN A 26 2.09 43.32 -40.10
C ASN A 26 2.60 42.98 -38.68
N GLY A 27 3.92 42.80 -38.54
CA GLY A 27 4.62 42.97 -37.26
C GLY A 27 4.76 44.47 -36.89
N PRO A 28 5.40 44.82 -35.75
CA PRO A 28 6.79 44.41 -35.55
C PRO A 28 7.21 44.01 -34.12
N THR A 29 8.39 43.40 -34.08
CA THR A 29 9.18 42.93 -32.94
C THR A 29 9.67 44.06 -32.00
N ALA A 30 9.67 43.82 -30.68
CA ALA A 30 10.54 44.54 -29.73
C ALA A 30 10.85 43.68 -28.47
N PRO A 31 12.13 43.47 -28.09
CA PRO A 31 12.50 42.67 -26.92
C PRO A 31 12.55 43.46 -25.61
N ARG A 32 12.34 42.77 -24.47
CA ARG A 32 12.45 43.36 -23.13
C ARG A 32 13.92 43.70 -22.78
N PRO A 33 14.21 44.90 -22.20
CA PRO A 33 15.57 45.29 -21.88
C PRO A 33 16.09 44.68 -20.56
N HIS A 34 17.40 44.42 -20.54
CA HIS A 34 18.14 44.00 -19.34
C HIS A 34 18.22 45.13 -18.31
N LEU A 35 17.90 44.84 -17.04
CA LEU A 35 18.28 45.73 -15.94
C LEU A 35 19.72 45.40 -15.49
N LYS A 36 20.61 46.38 -15.64
CA LYS A 36 22.00 46.33 -15.14
C LYS A 36 22.12 47.20 -13.88
N GLY A 37 22.68 46.63 -12.80
CA GLY A 37 23.40 47.40 -11.78
C GLY A 37 22.72 47.62 -10.43
N ARG A 38 23.26 46.97 -9.39
CA ARG A 38 23.97 47.67 -8.30
C ARG A 38 24.91 46.69 -7.58
N PRO A 39 26.14 47.11 -7.21
CA PRO A 39 27.09 46.24 -6.52
C PRO A 39 26.85 46.22 -5.00
N LEU A 40 27.02 45.04 -4.39
CA LEU A 40 27.11 44.89 -2.93
C LEU A 40 28.57 45.09 -2.48
N PRO A 41 28.84 45.83 -1.38
CA PRO A 41 30.19 46.05 -0.89
C PRO A 41 30.78 44.79 -0.24
N GLY A 42 32.11 44.67 -0.29
CA GLY A 42 32.83 43.43 -0.01
C GLY A 42 32.88 42.99 1.45
N ARG A 43 33.08 41.67 1.63
CA ARG A 43 33.59 41.07 2.87
C ARG A 43 34.79 40.19 2.50
N GLU A 44 35.99 40.69 2.73
CA GLU A 44 37.21 39.89 2.67
C GLU A 44 37.31 38.95 3.90
N PRO A 45 37.96 37.78 3.76
CA PRO A 45 38.11 36.82 4.86
C PRO A 45 39.27 37.22 5.79
N ARG A 46 39.02 37.23 7.10
CA ARG A 46 40.08 37.39 8.11
C ARG A 46 40.72 36.03 8.43
N THR A 47 42.02 35.91 8.19
CA THR A 47 42.88 34.83 8.70
C THR A 47 43.54 35.21 10.04
N PRO A 48 44.04 34.24 10.82
CA PRO A 48 44.28 34.43 12.26
C PRO A 48 45.75 34.66 12.65
N LYS A 49 45.97 35.65 13.52
CA LYS A 49 47.15 35.92 14.37
C LYS A 49 46.79 37.12 15.28
N ASP A 50 47.29 37.30 16.51
CA ASP A 50 48.38 36.63 17.24
C ASP A 50 47.98 36.31 18.70
N ARG A 51 48.67 35.34 19.29
CA ARG A 51 48.83 35.20 20.76
C ARG A 51 50.13 35.90 21.16
N PRO A 52 50.16 36.54 22.33
CA PRO A 52 51.21 36.22 23.30
C PRO A 52 50.65 36.18 24.74
N ASP A 53 51.41 35.87 25.78
CA ASP A 53 52.45 34.84 26.03
C ASP A 53 52.72 34.88 27.56
N SER A 54 53.47 33.93 28.11
CA SER A 54 53.92 33.82 29.53
C SER A 54 52.81 33.64 30.59
N GLY A 55 53.03 32.93 31.70
CA GLY A 55 54.21 32.19 32.15
C GLY A 55 53.85 31.09 33.18
N PRO A 56 54.81 30.26 33.61
CA PRO A 56 54.56 29.05 34.39
C PRO A 56 54.73 29.26 35.90
N ASP A 57 54.12 28.37 36.70
CA ASP A 57 54.78 27.92 37.93
C ASP A 57 54.33 26.50 38.31
N GLN A 58 55.26 25.72 38.84
CA GLN A 58 55.02 24.42 39.48
C GLN A 58 55.21 24.61 40.98
N ASP A 59 54.31 24.10 41.84
CA ASP A 59 54.78 23.18 42.87
C ASP A 59 53.70 22.33 43.55
N ALA A 60 54.17 21.25 44.15
CA ALA A 60 53.42 20.16 44.76
C ALA A 60 52.52 20.54 45.96
N ARG A 61 51.47 19.71 46.18
CA ARG A 61 51.39 18.75 47.32
C ARG A 61 50.06 17.98 47.36
N GLU A 62 50.13 16.64 47.43
CA GLU A 62 49.08 15.84 48.06
C GLU A 62 49.04 16.11 49.57
N PRO A 63 47.94 15.77 50.26
CA PRO A 63 48.03 14.48 50.97
C PRO A 63 46.79 13.57 50.79
N ARG A 64 47.08 12.27 50.69
CA ARG A 64 46.14 11.15 50.92
C ARG A 64 45.31 11.33 52.20
N LEU A 65 44.12 10.70 52.24
CA LEU A 65 43.75 9.73 53.30
C LEU A 65 42.43 8.98 52.99
N LYS A 66 42.55 7.66 52.81
CA LYS A 66 41.60 6.57 53.19
C LYS A 66 40.08 6.76 52.97
N HIS A 67 39.48 5.89 52.16
CA HIS A 67 38.67 4.73 52.62
C HIS A 67 38.30 3.80 51.43
N GLY A 68 38.42 2.48 51.62
CA GLY A 68 37.72 1.46 50.81
C GLY A 68 36.62 0.79 51.66
N PRO A 69 36.11 -0.41 51.32
CA PRO A 69 36.39 -1.25 50.15
C PRO A 69 35.15 -1.53 49.27
N ARG A 70 35.35 -2.11 48.07
CA ARG A 70 34.27 -2.68 47.24
C ARG A 70 33.96 -4.13 47.67
N PRO A 71 32.70 -4.54 47.80
CA PRO A 71 32.34 -5.94 48.02
C PRO A 71 32.06 -6.71 46.71
N GLY A 72 32.35 -8.02 46.72
CA GLY A 72 31.48 -9.02 46.05
C GLY A 72 31.84 -9.49 44.65
N SER A 73 32.90 -10.29 44.51
CA SER A 73 33.15 -11.12 43.32
C SER A 73 32.93 -12.61 43.62
N GLU A 74 31.75 -13.16 43.33
CA GLU A 74 31.45 -14.60 43.32
C GLU A 74 30.39 -14.89 42.22
N ARG A 75 30.74 -15.59 41.14
CA ARG A 75 30.84 -17.06 41.00
C ARG A 75 29.47 -17.78 40.93
N ARG A 76 28.89 -17.84 39.72
CA ARG A 76 27.93 -18.86 39.25
C ARG A 76 28.30 -19.20 37.78
N THR A 77 28.83 -20.38 37.46
CA THR A 77 28.07 -21.59 37.05
C THR A 77 27.01 -21.25 35.99
N SER A 78 27.27 -21.36 34.68
CA SER A 78 27.55 -22.59 33.91
C SER A 78 26.45 -23.65 34.03
N TYR A 79 25.40 -23.49 33.22
CA TYR A 79 24.69 -24.63 32.63
C TYR A 79 24.26 -24.29 31.20
N ASP A 80 24.83 -25.03 30.25
CA ASP A 80 24.41 -25.08 28.85
C ASP A 80 23.18 -25.98 28.80
N ASP A 81 22.12 -25.62 28.06
CA ASP A 81 21.09 -26.59 27.70
C ASP A 81 20.64 -26.40 26.25
N ARG A 82 21.37 -27.08 25.36
CA ARG A 82 21.00 -27.30 23.97
C ARG A 82 20.56 -28.76 23.82
N PRO A 83 19.34 -29.04 23.33
CA PRO A 83 19.01 -30.35 22.80
C PRO A 83 19.76 -30.56 21.47
N THR A 84 20.89 -31.27 21.52
CA THR A 84 21.58 -31.76 20.32
C THR A 84 20.84 -32.99 19.77
N GLU A 85 20.07 -32.84 18.69
CA GLU A 85 19.58 -34.02 17.97
C GLU A 85 20.62 -34.51 16.93
N ARG A 86 20.76 -35.83 16.87
CA ARG A 86 21.95 -36.51 16.34
C ARG A 86 21.76 -36.91 14.86
N ARG A 87 22.85 -36.85 14.11
CA ARG A 87 22.91 -37.20 12.68
C ARG A 87 22.72 -38.70 12.37
N ARG A 88 22.09 -38.96 11.21
CA ARG A 88 22.26 -40.10 10.25
C ARG A 88 21.60 -41.45 10.60
N PRO A 89 21.40 -42.37 9.61
CA PRO A 89 21.74 -42.33 8.17
C PRO A 89 20.59 -42.63 7.18
N SER A 90 20.95 -42.66 5.90
CA SER A 90 20.14 -42.95 4.71
C SER A 90 19.83 -44.44 4.46
N ALA A 91 18.55 -44.74 4.21
CA ALA A 91 17.99 -45.78 3.33
C ALA A 91 16.49 -45.45 3.17
N GLY A 92 15.72 -45.82 2.16
CA GLY A 92 15.87 -46.74 1.04
C GLY A 92 14.57 -46.69 0.24
N ARG A 93 14.61 -47.11 -1.02
CA ARG A 93 13.50 -46.97 -1.99
C ARG A 93 12.54 -48.16 -1.87
N SER A 94 11.28 -47.93 -1.46
CA SER A 94 10.25 -48.99 -1.41
C SER A 94 8.87 -48.48 -1.84
N THR A 95 8.44 -48.89 -3.03
CA THR A 95 7.07 -48.73 -3.54
C THR A 95 6.11 -49.70 -2.83
N PRO A 96 4.85 -49.31 -2.52
CA PRO A 96 3.77 -50.26 -2.30
C PRO A 96 3.12 -50.65 -3.65
N PRO A 97 2.73 -51.93 -3.87
CA PRO A 97 2.06 -52.38 -5.08
C PRO A 97 0.55 -52.09 -5.06
N GLY A 98 -0.07 -52.10 -6.25
CA GLY A 98 -1.52 -51.86 -6.39
C GLY A 98 -2.41 -53.07 -6.10
N ARG A 99 -3.67 -52.78 -5.77
CA ARG A 99 -4.88 -53.62 -5.89
C ARG A 99 -6.05 -52.67 -6.16
N SER A 100 -6.62 -52.64 -7.37
CA SER A 100 -7.74 -53.50 -7.82
C SER A 100 -9.06 -53.30 -7.03
N SER A 101 -9.85 -52.32 -7.48
CA SER A 101 -11.30 -52.42 -7.72
C SER A 101 -12.19 -53.31 -6.82
N SER A 102 -13.06 -52.68 -6.03
CA SER A 102 -14.42 -53.19 -5.75
C SER A 102 -15.40 -52.10 -5.25
N GLU A 103 -16.30 -51.70 -6.15
CA GLU A 103 -17.75 -51.44 -5.97
C GLU A 103 -18.28 -50.34 -5.00
N PRO A 104 -19.36 -49.58 -5.36
CA PRO A 104 -19.90 -48.48 -4.54
C PRO A 104 -20.96 -48.94 -3.52
N ARG A 105 -20.93 -48.37 -2.30
CA ARG A 105 -22.01 -48.58 -1.30
C ARG A 105 -23.28 -47.77 -1.61
N PRO A 106 -24.49 -48.33 -1.42
CA PRO A 106 -25.75 -47.62 -1.64
C PRO A 106 -26.12 -46.66 -0.50
N ARG A 107 -26.99 -45.67 -0.82
CA ARG A 107 -27.62 -44.73 0.13
C ARG A 107 -28.72 -45.42 0.95
N PRO A 108 -28.93 -45.05 2.23
CA PRO A 108 -30.11 -45.47 2.99
C PRO A 108 -31.36 -44.65 2.60
N GLU A 109 -32.47 -45.35 2.37
CA GLU A 109 -33.80 -44.77 2.14
C GLU A 109 -34.47 -44.35 3.46
N ARG A 110 -35.45 -43.44 3.39
CA ARG A 110 -36.27 -43.02 4.56
C ARG A 110 -37.65 -43.69 4.50
N PRO A 111 -38.20 -44.17 5.62
CA PRO A 111 -39.53 -44.79 5.66
C PRO A 111 -40.67 -43.75 5.55
N PRO A 112 -41.86 -44.15 5.05
CA PRO A 112 -43.02 -43.27 4.94
C PRO A 112 -43.79 -43.19 6.27
N TYR A 113 -44.32 -42.00 6.59
CA TYR A 113 -45.27 -41.82 7.70
C TYR A 113 -46.72 -41.92 7.19
N ALA A 114 -47.54 -42.67 7.93
CA ALA A 114 -48.96 -42.84 7.65
C ALA A 114 -49.81 -41.68 8.20
N SER A 115 -50.89 -41.35 7.50
CA SER A 115 -51.95 -40.45 7.99
C SER A 115 -52.86 -41.16 9.01
N PRO A 116 -53.35 -40.47 10.05
CA PRO A 116 -54.51 -40.88 10.82
C PRO A 116 -55.81 -40.19 10.37
N ASP A 117 -56.93 -40.83 10.68
CA ASP A 117 -58.29 -40.51 10.22
C ASP A 117 -58.93 -39.24 10.78
N ALA A 118 -60.04 -38.85 10.12
CA ALA A 118 -60.91 -37.76 10.50
C ALA A 118 -61.83 -38.07 11.69
N GLY A 119 -62.15 -37.02 12.47
CA GLY A 119 -63.29 -36.98 13.37
C GLY A 119 -64.04 -35.65 13.20
N PRO A 120 -65.38 -35.63 13.10
CA PRO A 120 -66.15 -34.39 12.94
C PRO A 120 -66.55 -33.79 14.29
N ILE A 121 -66.72 -32.45 14.35
CA ILE A 121 -67.73 -31.71 15.13
C ILE A 121 -67.48 -30.20 15.03
N GLY A 122 -68.54 -29.39 14.88
CA GLY A 122 -68.58 -28.01 15.37
C GLY A 122 -68.34 -26.88 14.37
N THR A 123 -69.34 -26.55 13.55
CA THR A 123 -69.45 -25.24 12.88
C THR A 123 -70.10 -24.21 13.82
N PRO A 124 -69.41 -23.12 14.23
CA PRO A 124 -70.08 -21.92 14.75
C PRO A 124 -70.64 -21.08 13.58
N PRO A 125 -71.76 -20.37 13.77
CA PRO A 125 -72.42 -19.61 12.71
C PRO A 125 -71.81 -18.21 12.54
N GLY A 126 -71.69 -17.75 11.29
CA GLY A 126 -71.26 -16.39 10.97
C GLY A 126 -70.22 -16.34 9.86
N PHE A 127 -70.66 -16.49 8.60
CA PHE A 127 -69.80 -16.23 7.44
C PHE A 127 -70.57 -15.36 6.43
N GLU A 128 -70.23 -14.08 6.37
CA GLU A 128 -70.63 -13.22 5.26
C GLU A 128 -69.88 -13.64 3.98
N PRO A 129 -70.54 -13.79 2.83
CA PRO A 129 -69.86 -14.07 1.57
C PRO A 129 -69.28 -12.77 0.99
N GLY A 130 -68.10 -12.34 1.46
CA GLY A 130 -67.61 -10.99 1.13
C GLY A 130 -66.11 -10.70 1.14
N LEU A 131 -65.22 -11.64 1.50
CA LEU A 131 -63.77 -11.39 1.49
C LEU A 131 -63.01 -12.54 0.81
N ALA A 132 -62.15 -12.17 -0.16
CA ALA A 132 -61.24 -13.11 -0.81
C ALA A 132 -60.25 -13.71 0.21
N PRO A 133 -59.76 -14.95 0.01
CA PRO A 133 -58.82 -15.57 0.94
C PRO A 133 -57.58 -14.70 1.14
N TYR A 134 -57.26 -14.40 2.41
CA TYR A 134 -55.98 -13.77 2.77
C TYR A 134 -54.87 -14.77 2.44
N ASN A 135 -54.27 -14.61 1.26
CA ASN A 135 -53.16 -15.42 0.83
C ASN A 135 -51.90 -14.86 1.51
N PRO A 136 -51.28 -15.56 2.47
CA PRO A 136 -50.07 -15.05 3.11
C PRO A 136 -48.99 -14.87 2.04
N PRO A 137 -48.22 -13.76 2.05
CA PRO A 137 -47.23 -13.52 1.02
C PRO A 137 -46.19 -14.66 1.04
N VAL A 138 -46.16 -15.42 -0.05
CA VAL A 138 -45.19 -16.49 -0.28
C VAL A 138 -43.79 -15.89 -0.07
N PRO A 139 -42.89 -16.51 0.71
CA PRO A 139 -41.53 -16.02 0.86
C PRO A 139 -40.84 -15.98 -0.51
N GLY A 140 -40.72 -14.78 -1.07
CA GLY A 140 -40.03 -14.57 -2.34
C GLY A 140 -38.58 -15.06 -2.22
N PRO A 141 -37.98 -15.56 -3.32
CA PRO A 141 -36.59 -16.01 -3.30
C PRO A 141 -35.72 -14.86 -2.81
N TYR A 142 -34.85 -15.17 -1.84
CA TYR A 142 -34.00 -14.21 -1.11
C TYR A 142 -33.43 -13.11 -2.01
N GLY A 143 -34.10 -11.95 -2.02
CA GLY A 143 -33.50 -10.74 -2.52
C GLY A 143 -32.27 -10.44 -1.65
N PRO A 144 -31.15 -9.97 -2.22
CA PRO A 144 -30.03 -9.52 -1.41
C PRO A 144 -30.54 -8.48 -0.40
N PRO A 145 -30.03 -8.47 0.84
CA PRO A 145 -30.46 -7.48 1.82
C PRO A 145 -30.33 -6.10 1.20
N ARG A 146 -31.41 -5.31 1.22
CA ARG A 146 -31.40 -3.96 0.67
C ARG A 146 -30.27 -3.20 1.36
N GLY A 147 -29.19 -3.00 0.60
CA GLY A 147 -28.04 -2.23 1.07
C GLY A 147 -28.57 -0.89 1.56
N HIS A 148 -28.15 -0.47 2.75
CA HIS A 148 -28.40 0.89 3.17
C HIS A 148 -27.84 1.80 2.07
N GLY A 149 -28.69 2.69 1.54
CA GLY A 149 -28.27 3.59 0.48
C GLY A 149 -27.05 4.40 0.93
N PRO A 150 -26.19 4.87 0.00
CA PRO A 150 -25.03 5.66 0.36
C PRO A 150 -25.45 6.84 1.23
N GLN A 151 -24.93 6.87 2.46
CA GLN A 151 -25.27 7.86 3.47
C GLN A 151 -24.83 9.24 2.94
N PRO A 152 -25.76 10.20 2.71
CA PRO A 152 -25.40 11.48 2.11
C PRO A 152 -24.57 12.31 3.10
N GLY A 153 -23.29 12.51 2.82
CA GLY A 153 -22.43 13.39 3.62
C GLY A 153 -20.96 12.98 3.70
N HIS A 154 -20.65 11.69 3.60
CA HIS A 154 -19.25 11.25 3.65
C HIS A 154 -18.66 11.21 2.25
N PRO A 155 -17.55 11.92 1.96
CA PRO A 155 -16.81 11.68 0.73
C PRO A 155 -16.42 10.20 0.73
N PRO A 156 -16.71 9.44 -0.35
CA PRO A 156 -16.45 8.02 -0.38
C PRO A 156 -14.97 7.79 -0.05
N PHE A 157 -14.70 6.76 0.76
CA PHE A 157 -13.34 6.34 1.09
C PHE A 157 -12.63 5.98 -0.22
N SER A 158 -11.97 6.96 -0.81
CA SER A 158 -11.12 6.75 -1.97
C SER A 158 -9.91 5.99 -1.46
N PRO A 159 -9.70 4.72 -1.84
CA PRO A 159 -8.39 4.12 -1.64
C PRO A 159 -7.38 5.02 -2.38
N PRO A 160 -6.16 5.19 -1.85
CA PRO A 160 -5.12 5.85 -2.63
C PRO A 160 -5.00 5.17 -4.01
N PRO A 161 -4.60 5.91 -5.07
CA PRO A 161 -4.36 5.28 -6.35
C PRO A 161 -3.19 4.30 -6.21
N PRO A 162 -3.25 3.12 -6.86
CA PRO A 162 -2.14 2.17 -6.82
C PRO A 162 -0.86 2.86 -7.32
N PRO A 163 0.31 2.60 -6.70
CA PRO A 163 1.54 3.28 -7.06
C PRO A 163 1.86 3.06 -8.54
N PRO A 164 2.37 4.08 -9.25
CA PRO A 164 2.58 3.99 -10.68
C PRO A 164 3.51 2.82 -11.02
N SER A 165 3.11 2.01 -12.00
CA SER A 165 3.93 0.91 -12.48
C SER A 165 5.14 1.48 -13.23
N ASN A 166 6.33 1.36 -12.63
CA ASN A 166 7.59 1.83 -13.20
C ASN A 166 8.08 0.95 -14.36
N THR A 167 7.24 0.86 -15.40
CA THR A 167 7.39 0.05 -16.60
C THR A 167 8.68 0.38 -17.33
N ALA A 168 9.06 1.67 -17.40
CA ALA A 168 10.31 2.13 -17.98
C ALA A 168 11.55 1.59 -17.24
N ALA A 169 11.59 1.67 -15.91
CA ALA A 169 12.69 1.13 -15.11
C ALA A 169 12.80 -0.40 -15.23
N SER A 170 11.65 -1.08 -15.26
CA SER A 170 11.56 -2.53 -15.47
C SER A 170 12.06 -2.95 -16.86
N LEU A 171 11.75 -2.19 -17.91
CA LEU A 171 12.27 -2.39 -19.26
C LEU A 171 13.78 -2.15 -19.33
N LEU A 172 14.24 -0.98 -18.84
CA LEU A 172 15.65 -0.59 -18.86
C LEU A 172 16.53 -1.62 -18.13
N TRP A 173 16.09 -2.12 -16.97
CA TRP A 173 16.77 -3.20 -16.27
C TRP A 173 16.82 -4.50 -17.10
N SER A 174 15.71 -4.89 -17.75
CA SER A 174 15.65 -6.14 -18.52
C SER A 174 16.47 -6.08 -19.82
N LEU A 175 16.69 -4.88 -20.36
CA LEU A 175 17.50 -4.62 -21.55
C LEU A 175 18.97 -4.26 -21.22
N ALA A 176 19.33 -4.11 -19.94
CA ALA A 176 20.70 -3.81 -19.54
C ALA A 176 21.72 -4.85 -20.07
N PRO A 177 21.45 -6.19 -20.07
CA PRO A 177 22.28 -7.17 -20.75
C PRO A 177 22.48 -6.88 -22.24
N LEU A 178 21.42 -6.49 -22.95
CA LEU A 178 21.46 -6.22 -24.38
C LEU A 178 22.32 -4.99 -24.70
N LEU A 179 22.10 -3.90 -23.94
CA LEU A 179 22.77 -2.61 -24.09
C LEU A 179 24.25 -2.63 -23.68
N THR A 180 24.66 -3.61 -22.86
CA THR A 180 26.03 -3.76 -22.35
C THR A 180 26.77 -4.96 -22.96
N CYS A 181 26.28 -5.50 -24.08
CA CYS A 181 26.85 -6.68 -24.76
C CYS A 181 27.04 -7.89 -23.82
N GLY A 182 26.15 -8.06 -22.84
CA GLY A 182 26.18 -9.13 -21.84
C GLY A 182 26.87 -8.78 -20.53
N ALA A 183 27.58 -7.65 -20.42
CA ALA A 183 28.34 -7.31 -19.20
C ALA A 183 27.45 -7.11 -17.94
N ALA A 184 26.22 -6.61 -18.11
CA ALA A 184 25.28 -6.43 -17.00
C ALA A 184 24.64 -7.73 -16.50
N THR A 185 24.72 -8.85 -17.24
CA THR A 185 23.99 -10.10 -16.95
C THR A 185 24.24 -10.68 -15.55
N PRO A 186 25.48 -10.86 -15.07
CA PRO A 186 25.71 -11.33 -13.69
C PRO A 186 25.11 -10.38 -12.64
N PHE A 187 25.06 -9.08 -12.90
CA PHE A 187 24.49 -8.08 -11.98
C PHE A 187 22.95 -8.10 -12.00
N THR A 188 22.30 -8.22 -13.16
CA THR A 188 20.84 -8.37 -13.23
C THR A 188 20.40 -9.68 -12.58
N MET A 189 21.10 -10.79 -12.84
CA MET A 189 20.81 -12.08 -12.21
C MET A 189 21.08 -12.05 -10.70
N GLY A 190 22.16 -11.41 -10.24
CA GLY A 190 22.46 -11.23 -8.82
C GLY A 190 21.42 -10.39 -8.08
N TYR A 191 20.97 -9.28 -8.67
CA TYR A 191 19.86 -8.48 -8.14
C TYR A 191 18.56 -9.29 -8.06
N ALA A 192 18.23 -10.04 -9.12
CA ALA A 192 17.05 -10.90 -9.14
C ALA A 192 17.14 -12.02 -8.08
N ALA A 193 18.31 -12.62 -7.90
CA ALA A 193 18.56 -13.64 -6.88
C ALA A 193 18.37 -13.11 -5.46
N ALA A 194 18.91 -11.92 -5.16
CA ALA A 194 18.75 -11.25 -3.87
C ALA A 194 17.28 -10.87 -3.61
N LYS A 195 16.61 -10.24 -4.60
CA LYS A 195 15.23 -9.78 -4.48
C LYS A 195 14.22 -10.92 -4.34
N LEU A 196 14.39 -11.98 -5.13
CA LEU A 196 13.50 -13.16 -5.15
C LEU A 196 13.96 -14.28 -4.20
N ARG A 197 15.04 -14.06 -3.44
CA ARG A 197 15.68 -15.03 -2.54
C ARG A 197 15.89 -16.41 -3.18
N SER A 198 16.25 -16.42 -4.47
CA SER A 198 16.29 -17.64 -5.29
C SER A 198 17.71 -18.14 -5.50
N THR A 199 18.00 -19.34 -4.97
CA THR A 199 19.29 -20.01 -5.13
C THR A 199 19.61 -20.35 -6.59
N MET A 200 18.61 -20.70 -7.40
CA MET A 200 18.79 -21.00 -8.83
C MET A 200 19.19 -19.77 -9.65
N LEU A 201 18.64 -18.59 -9.31
CA LEU A 201 19.11 -17.33 -9.89
C LEU A 201 20.51 -16.95 -9.39
N GLY A 202 20.86 -17.28 -8.15
CA GLY A 202 22.23 -17.13 -7.63
C GLY A 202 23.25 -17.99 -8.38
N ILE A 203 22.92 -19.26 -8.64
CA ILE A 203 23.75 -20.15 -9.48
C ILE A 203 23.86 -19.61 -10.90
N SER A 204 22.75 -19.12 -11.48
CA SER A 204 22.75 -18.51 -12.82
C SER A 204 23.66 -17.28 -12.88
N ALA A 205 23.59 -16.40 -11.87
CA ALA A 205 24.46 -15.23 -11.75
C ALA A 205 25.95 -15.62 -11.65
N ALA A 206 26.27 -16.67 -10.87
CA ALA A 206 27.63 -17.20 -10.77
C ALA A 206 28.13 -17.78 -12.10
N LEU A 207 27.30 -18.53 -12.83
CA LEU A 207 27.67 -19.08 -14.14
C LEU A 207 27.92 -17.97 -15.18
N TYR A 208 27.07 -16.95 -15.24
CA TYR A 208 27.32 -15.77 -16.09
C TYR A 208 28.56 -14.98 -15.66
N ALA A 209 28.83 -14.87 -14.35
CA ALA A 209 30.05 -14.22 -13.86
C ALA A 209 31.31 -14.99 -14.24
N ILE A 210 31.29 -16.32 -14.21
CA ILE A 210 32.39 -17.18 -14.66
C ILE A 210 32.60 -17.02 -16.18
N GLY A 211 31.53 -17.02 -16.99
CA GLY A 211 31.62 -16.78 -18.43
C GLY A 211 32.18 -15.39 -18.76
N MET A 212 31.75 -14.36 -18.01
CA MET A 212 32.29 -13.00 -18.11
C MET A 212 33.77 -12.92 -17.74
N ALA A 213 34.18 -13.59 -16.66
CA ALA A 213 35.58 -13.65 -16.24
C ALA A 213 36.45 -14.39 -17.27
N ALA A 214 35.97 -15.51 -17.83
CA ALA A 214 36.66 -16.23 -18.90
C ALA A 214 36.84 -15.37 -20.15
N PHE A 215 35.83 -14.59 -20.53
CA PHE A 215 35.92 -13.62 -21.64
C PHE A 215 36.94 -12.53 -21.35
N LEU A 216 36.89 -11.88 -20.19
CA LEU A 216 37.85 -10.84 -19.81
C LEU A 216 39.29 -11.38 -19.73
N LEU A 217 39.48 -12.60 -19.23
CA LEU A 217 40.78 -13.26 -19.22
C LEU A 217 41.28 -13.60 -20.63
N ALA A 218 40.41 -14.05 -21.54
CA ALA A 218 40.78 -14.28 -22.93
C ALA A 218 41.19 -12.99 -23.64
N VAL A 219 40.48 -11.87 -23.41
CA VAL A 219 40.82 -10.55 -23.95
C VAL A 219 42.14 -10.01 -23.39
N VAL A 220 42.40 -10.18 -22.09
CA VAL A 220 43.67 -9.75 -21.45
C VAL A 220 44.85 -10.65 -21.84
N ALA A 221 44.60 -11.93 -22.12
CA ALA A 221 45.60 -12.89 -22.56
C ALA A 221 45.83 -12.88 -24.08
N ASP A 222 45.27 -11.91 -24.83
CA ASP A 222 45.44 -11.87 -26.28
C ASP A 222 46.91 -11.72 -26.69
N GLY A 223 47.32 -12.51 -27.68
CA GLY A 223 48.70 -12.65 -28.12
C GLY A 223 49.14 -14.10 -28.35
N PRO A 224 50.11 -14.33 -29.26
CA PRO A 224 50.47 -15.67 -29.72
C PRO A 224 50.93 -16.57 -28.56
N GLY A 225 50.19 -17.66 -28.33
CA GLY A 225 50.50 -18.68 -27.34
C GLY A 225 50.15 -18.33 -25.88
N ARG A 226 49.43 -17.23 -25.61
CA ARG A 226 49.08 -16.80 -24.24
C ARG A 226 47.72 -17.31 -23.75
N ALA A 227 46.70 -17.31 -24.60
CA ALA A 227 45.43 -17.95 -24.31
C ALA A 227 45.46 -19.44 -24.71
N SER A 228 44.71 -20.28 -23.99
CA SER A 228 44.43 -21.65 -24.44
C SER A 228 43.13 -21.67 -25.24
N THR A 229 43.04 -22.53 -26.26
CA THR A 229 41.83 -22.67 -27.09
C THR A 229 40.57 -22.97 -26.27
N ILE A 230 40.72 -23.61 -25.11
CA ILE A 230 39.63 -23.86 -24.16
C ILE A 230 39.16 -22.54 -23.50
N LEU A 231 40.10 -21.67 -23.09
CA LEU A 231 39.77 -20.36 -22.51
C LEU A 231 39.10 -19.44 -23.55
N GLU A 232 39.60 -19.44 -24.78
CA GLU A 232 38.99 -18.70 -25.91
C GLU A 232 37.56 -19.15 -26.18
N LEU A 233 37.33 -20.47 -26.30
CA LEU A 233 36.00 -21.04 -26.51
C LEU A 233 35.04 -20.71 -25.35
N LEU A 234 35.51 -20.82 -24.11
CA LEU A 234 34.73 -20.44 -22.92
C LEU A 234 34.44 -18.94 -22.87
N GLY A 235 35.37 -18.09 -23.31
CA GLY A 235 35.17 -16.64 -23.41
C GLY A 235 34.13 -16.26 -24.48
N VAL A 236 34.21 -16.87 -25.67
CA VAL A 236 33.22 -16.63 -26.75
C VAL A 236 31.83 -17.11 -26.31
N LEU A 237 31.71 -18.35 -25.82
CA LEU A 237 30.43 -18.88 -25.32
C LEU A 237 29.90 -18.07 -24.11
N GLY A 238 30.79 -17.66 -23.21
CA GLY A 238 30.47 -16.83 -22.05
C GLY A 238 29.92 -15.46 -22.46
N SER A 239 30.55 -14.80 -23.42
CA SER A 239 30.10 -13.50 -23.96
C SER A 239 28.78 -13.62 -24.72
N THR A 240 28.68 -14.50 -25.73
CA THR A 240 27.47 -14.68 -26.54
C THR A 240 26.28 -15.17 -25.70
N GLY A 241 26.53 -16.10 -24.76
CA GLY A 241 25.54 -16.60 -23.82
C GLY A 241 25.09 -15.54 -22.79
N SER A 242 26.01 -14.70 -22.31
CA SER A 242 25.65 -13.57 -21.43
C SER A 242 24.86 -12.49 -22.16
N TRP A 243 25.12 -12.25 -23.44
CA TRP A 243 24.41 -11.25 -24.23
C TRP A 243 22.98 -11.70 -24.59
N LEU A 244 22.84 -12.75 -25.40
CA LEU A 244 21.52 -13.21 -25.88
C LEU A 244 20.76 -13.95 -24.77
N GLY A 245 21.40 -14.94 -24.16
CA GLY A 245 20.81 -15.73 -23.08
C GLY A 245 20.49 -14.87 -21.86
N GLY A 246 21.41 -13.97 -21.45
CA GLY A 246 21.18 -13.03 -20.35
C GLY A 246 20.02 -12.06 -20.60
N THR A 247 19.87 -11.55 -21.83
CA THR A 247 18.72 -10.71 -22.20
C THR A 247 17.40 -11.48 -22.12
N ILE A 248 17.33 -12.67 -22.73
CA ILE A 248 16.12 -13.51 -22.70
C ILE A 248 15.76 -13.88 -21.26
N HIS A 249 16.75 -14.32 -20.47
CA HIS A 249 16.55 -14.69 -19.08
C HIS A 249 16.07 -13.50 -18.24
N SER A 250 16.65 -12.30 -18.44
CA SER A 250 16.19 -11.06 -17.80
C SER A 250 14.76 -10.67 -18.19
N LEU A 251 14.37 -10.84 -19.45
CA LEU A 251 12.99 -10.59 -19.90
C LEU A 251 11.99 -11.59 -19.29
N ILE A 252 12.35 -12.88 -19.18
CA ILE A 252 11.52 -13.93 -18.57
C ILE A 252 11.31 -13.70 -17.07
N ILE A 253 12.33 -13.23 -16.34
CA ILE A 253 12.22 -12.95 -14.91
C ILE A 253 11.72 -11.53 -14.61
N ARG A 254 11.71 -10.61 -15.59
CA ARG A 254 11.28 -9.22 -15.45
C ARG A 254 9.95 -9.11 -14.71
N LYS A 255 8.93 -9.89 -15.09
CA LYS A 255 7.65 -9.93 -14.37
C LYS A 255 7.84 -10.32 -12.91
N ARG A 256 8.46 -11.47 -12.61
CA ARG A 256 8.74 -11.88 -11.21
C ARG A 256 9.54 -10.85 -10.40
N VAL A 257 10.47 -10.12 -11.02
CA VAL A 257 11.31 -9.11 -10.36
C VAL A 257 10.60 -7.76 -10.14
N PHE A 258 9.62 -7.39 -10.99
CA PHE A 258 8.96 -6.07 -10.98
C PHE A 258 7.44 -6.09 -10.77
N ASP A 259 6.80 -7.25 -10.85
CA ASP A 259 5.50 -7.49 -10.22
C ASP A 259 5.70 -7.33 -8.73
N ARG A 260 5.32 -6.15 -8.25
CA ARG A 260 4.60 -6.07 -7.01
C ARG A 260 3.28 -6.83 -7.21
N THR A 261 3.31 -8.15 -7.04
CA THR A 261 2.15 -8.87 -6.51
C THR A 261 1.98 -8.51 -5.04
N ASP A 262 1.87 -7.21 -4.77
CA ASP A 262 1.15 -6.71 -3.62
C ASP A 262 -0.31 -7.07 -3.96
N SER A 263 -0.86 -8.07 -3.27
CA SER A 263 -2.27 -8.43 -3.40
C SER A 263 -3.14 -7.18 -3.21
N PRO A 264 -4.36 -7.10 -3.78
CA PRO A 264 -5.32 -6.07 -3.38
C PRO A 264 -5.46 -5.95 -1.86
N ASN A 265 -5.28 -7.05 -1.12
CA ASN A 265 -5.20 -7.05 0.34
C ASN A 265 -3.93 -6.40 0.89
N ASP A 266 -2.75 -6.68 0.33
CA ASP A 266 -1.48 -6.09 0.77
C ASP A 266 -1.49 -4.57 0.53
N TYR A 267 -2.06 -4.15 -0.60
CA TYR A 267 -2.29 -2.74 -0.91
C TYR A 267 -3.26 -2.09 0.09
N ALA A 268 -4.38 -2.76 0.41
CA ALA A 268 -5.33 -2.26 1.41
C ALA A 268 -4.70 -2.15 2.80
N VAL A 269 -3.88 -3.13 3.21
CA VAL A 269 -3.13 -3.10 4.48
C VAL A 269 -2.11 -1.96 4.50
N ALA A 270 -1.33 -1.78 3.43
CA ALA A 270 -0.37 -0.68 3.32
C ALA A 270 -1.07 0.69 3.36
N ALA A 271 -2.20 0.84 2.68
CA ALA A 271 -3.01 2.06 2.72
C ALA A 271 -3.60 2.35 4.12
N ALA A 272 -4.07 1.31 4.83
CA ALA A 272 -4.55 1.44 6.20
C ALA A 272 -3.43 1.82 7.19
N GLN A 273 -2.26 1.19 7.08
CA GLN A 273 -1.07 1.53 7.86
C GLN A 273 -0.62 2.97 7.60
N HIS A 274 -0.60 3.41 6.33
CA HIS A 274 -0.27 4.79 5.96
C HIS A 274 -1.23 5.80 6.60
N ARG A 275 -2.55 5.58 6.57
CA ARG A 275 -3.52 6.44 7.26
C ARG A 275 -3.30 6.49 8.77
N ARG A 276 -2.97 5.35 9.41
CA ARG A 276 -2.65 5.32 10.84
C ARG A 276 -1.38 6.11 11.18
N GLN A 277 -0.38 6.09 10.29
CA GLN A 277 0.82 6.93 10.42
C GLN A 277 0.51 8.43 10.26
N LEU A 278 -0.35 8.81 9.30
CA LEU A 278 -0.80 10.20 9.15
C LEU A 278 -1.57 10.69 10.38
N ARG A 279 -2.49 9.86 10.92
CA ARG A 279 -3.21 10.16 12.17
C ARG A 279 -2.27 10.36 13.35
N GLN A 280 -1.21 9.56 13.45
CA GLN A 280 -0.18 9.72 14.49
C GLN A 280 0.62 11.02 14.30
N GLN A 281 1.07 11.33 13.07
CA GLN A 281 1.79 12.59 12.77
C GLN A 281 0.93 13.83 13.06
N ALA A 282 -0.36 13.77 12.74
CA ALA A 282 -1.32 14.85 13.01
C ALA A 282 -1.53 15.08 14.52
N ARG A 283 -1.57 14.01 15.33
CA ARG A 283 -1.61 14.12 16.80
C ARG A 283 -0.31 14.69 17.36
N GLU A 284 0.84 14.17 16.95
CA GLU A 284 2.15 14.70 17.39
C GLU A 284 2.35 16.18 17.00
N LEU A 285 1.77 16.62 15.89
CA LEU A 285 1.77 18.02 15.47
C LEU A 285 0.87 18.85 16.39
N ALA A 286 -0.35 18.39 16.67
CA ALA A 286 -1.29 19.08 17.56
C ALA A 286 -0.82 19.13 19.02
N GLU A 287 -0.15 18.10 19.52
CA GLU A 287 0.47 18.10 20.87
C GLU A 287 1.60 19.13 20.99
N ARG A 288 2.34 19.39 19.91
CA ARG A 288 3.45 20.36 19.87
C ARG A 288 2.99 21.78 19.61
N ASP A 289 2.01 21.95 18.72
CA ASP A 289 1.46 23.25 18.32
C ASP A 289 -0.05 23.14 18.01
N PRO A 290 -0.91 23.32 19.03
CA PRO A 290 -2.36 23.31 18.86
C PRO A 290 -2.87 24.43 17.94
N ALA A 291 -2.17 25.57 17.88
CA ALA A 291 -2.59 26.69 17.04
C ALA A 291 -2.39 26.37 15.55
N LEU A 292 -1.22 25.83 15.19
CA LEU A 292 -0.94 25.35 13.84
C LEU A 292 -1.88 24.20 13.44
N ALA A 293 -2.23 23.29 14.35
CA ALA A 293 -3.21 22.24 14.07
C ALA A 293 -4.60 22.78 13.69
N ARG A 294 -5.04 23.86 14.36
CA ARG A 294 -6.28 24.59 14.02
C ARG A 294 -6.17 25.31 12.66
N GLU A 295 -5.04 25.95 12.36
CA GLU A 295 -4.79 26.58 11.05
C GLU A 295 -4.81 25.56 9.89
N LEU A 296 -4.22 24.39 10.10
CA LEU A 296 -4.19 23.27 9.14
C LEU A 296 -5.52 22.51 9.04
N ARG A 297 -6.50 22.81 9.91
CA ARG A 297 -7.85 22.19 9.94
C ARG A 297 -7.79 20.67 10.18
N ILE A 298 -6.87 20.26 11.05
CA ILE A 298 -6.79 18.88 11.55
C ILE A 298 -8.10 18.56 12.28
N GLY A 299 -8.66 17.38 12.00
CA GLY A 299 -9.94 16.95 12.56
C GLY A 299 -11.18 17.60 11.92
N ARG A 300 -11.04 18.46 10.91
CA ARG A 300 -12.15 19.22 10.30
C ARG A 300 -12.35 18.88 8.82
N PRO A 301 -12.90 17.69 8.49
CA PRO A 301 -13.18 17.29 7.11
C PRO A 301 -14.31 18.09 6.44
N ASP A 302 -15.10 18.83 7.22
CA ASP A 302 -16.12 19.78 6.74
C ASP A 302 -15.52 21.07 6.15
N LEU A 303 -14.26 21.39 6.46
CA LEU A 303 -13.59 22.59 5.97
C LEU A 303 -12.62 22.24 4.82
N PRO A 304 -12.50 23.09 3.78
CA PRO A 304 -11.49 22.91 2.73
C PRO A 304 -10.09 22.87 3.34
N ARG A 305 -9.29 21.84 3.06
CA ARG A 305 -7.99 21.63 3.71
C ARG A 305 -6.96 21.03 2.75
N HIS A 306 -5.70 21.36 2.98
CA HIS A 306 -4.55 20.86 2.20
C HIS A 306 -3.71 19.82 2.98
N TYR A 307 -3.89 19.74 4.29
CA TYR A 307 -3.22 18.77 5.14
C TYR A 307 -4.06 17.48 5.23
N ASP A 308 -3.43 16.32 4.99
CA ASP A 308 -4.05 15.01 5.20
C ASP A 308 -3.70 14.50 6.60
N ASP A 309 -4.67 14.57 7.50
CA ASP A 309 -4.56 14.07 8.88
C ASP A 309 -4.85 12.56 9.00
N GLY A 310 -5.02 11.84 7.88
CA GLY A 310 -5.35 10.42 7.87
C GLY A 310 -6.80 10.10 8.26
N GLY A 311 -7.67 11.11 8.32
CA GLY A 311 -9.10 10.99 8.61
C GLY A 311 -9.44 11.18 10.09
N LEU A 312 -8.82 12.13 10.78
CA LEU A 312 -9.21 12.50 12.14
C LEU A 312 -10.51 13.32 12.14
N VAL A 313 -11.22 13.27 13.27
CA VAL A 313 -12.34 14.16 13.62
C VAL A 313 -12.06 14.87 14.95
N ASP A 314 -12.07 16.20 14.93
CA ASP A 314 -11.95 17.05 16.12
C ASP A 314 -13.32 17.17 16.79
N VAL A 315 -13.54 16.38 17.84
CA VAL A 315 -14.85 16.27 18.50
C VAL A 315 -15.26 17.58 19.18
N ASN A 316 -14.31 18.45 19.53
CA ASN A 316 -14.60 19.73 20.17
C ASN A 316 -15.15 20.78 19.18
N HIS A 317 -14.77 20.70 17.90
CA HIS A 317 -15.13 21.73 16.91
C HIS A 317 -15.90 21.24 15.68
N ALA A 318 -15.95 19.93 15.41
CA ALA A 318 -16.68 19.37 14.27
C ALA A 318 -18.22 19.55 14.43
N PRO A 319 -18.97 19.65 13.31
CA PRO A 319 -20.43 19.68 13.33
C PRO A 319 -21.02 18.26 13.53
N VAL A 320 -22.33 18.19 13.83
CA VAL A 320 -23.04 16.94 14.16
C VAL A 320 -22.92 15.90 13.03
N GLU A 321 -22.98 16.35 11.78
CA GLU A 321 -22.93 15.51 10.58
C GLU A 321 -21.58 14.83 10.39
N VAL A 322 -20.49 15.46 10.85
CA VAL A 322 -19.14 14.88 10.82
C VAL A 322 -18.97 13.87 11.95
N ILE A 323 -19.42 14.20 13.16
CA ILE A 323 -19.33 13.30 14.32
C ILE A 323 -20.20 12.04 14.10
N ALA A 324 -21.36 12.20 13.45
CA ALA A 324 -22.23 11.08 13.03
C ALA A 324 -21.62 10.20 11.91
N GLY A 325 -20.50 10.63 11.30
CA GLY A 325 -19.73 9.82 10.36
C GLY A 325 -18.72 8.87 10.99
N LEU A 326 -18.50 8.97 12.31
CA LEU A 326 -17.62 8.06 13.03
C LEU A 326 -18.26 6.67 13.18
N PRO A 327 -17.47 5.58 13.19
CA PRO A 327 -18.01 4.22 13.32
C PRO A 327 -18.93 4.06 14.52
N GLY A 328 -20.15 3.58 14.27
CA GLY A 328 -21.16 3.33 15.30
C GLY A 328 -21.79 4.58 15.94
N MET A 329 -21.42 5.79 15.51
CA MET A 329 -22.08 7.03 15.93
C MET A 329 -23.35 7.27 15.13
N THR A 330 -24.47 7.53 15.82
CA THR A 330 -25.71 7.99 15.19
C THR A 330 -25.80 9.51 15.27
N THR A 331 -26.66 10.13 14.45
CA THR A 331 -26.95 11.57 14.52
C THR A 331 -27.42 12.01 15.91
N ASP A 332 -28.17 11.16 16.62
CA ASP A 332 -28.63 11.48 17.97
C ASP A 332 -27.50 11.39 19.00
N LEU A 333 -26.63 10.37 18.92
CA LEU A 333 -25.42 10.31 19.75
C LEU A 333 -24.52 11.52 19.48
N ALA A 334 -24.31 11.87 18.21
CA ALA A 334 -23.51 13.02 17.80
C ALA A 334 -24.10 14.35 18.28
N ARG A 335 -25.42 14.50 18.30
CA ARG A 335 -26.08 15.70 18.87
C ARG A 335 -25.82 15.81 20.37
N ARG A 336 -25.97 14.71 21.13
CA ARG A 336 -25.67 14.71 22.57
C ARG A 336 -24.19 14.99 22.87
N VAL A 337 -23.26 14.58 22.00
CA VAL A 337 -21.83 14.96 22.09
C VAL A 337 -21.65 16.48 21.93
N VAL A 338 -22.36 17.10 20.98
CA VAL A 338 -22.30 18.55 20.72
C VAL A 338 -23.00 19.37 21.82
N GLU A 339 -24.04 18.83 22.44
CA GLU A 339 -24.68 19.40 23.63
C GLU A 339 -23.71 19.31 24.83
N ALA A 340 -23.23 18.10 25.17
CA ALA A 340 -22.36 17.88 26.32
C ALA A 340 -21.06 18.69 26.28
N ARG A 341 -20.42 18.85 25.10
CA ARG A 341 -19.18 19.67 25.00
C ARG A 341 -19.41 21.14 25.33
N ALA A 342 -20.62 21.68 25.11
CA ALA A 342 -20.95 23.05 25.47
C ALA A 342 -21.06 23.22 26.99
N ASP A 343 -21.58 22.21 27.68
CA ASP A 343 -21.72 22.20 29.14
C ASP A 343 -20.38 21.98 29.87
N VAL A 344 -19.50 21.10 29.36
CA VAL A 344 -18.21 20.79 30.01
C VAL A 344 -17.03 21.65 29.54
N GLY A 345 -17.20 22.47 28.51
CA GLY A 345 -16.14 23.30 27.94
C GLY A 345 -15.17 22.55 27.01
N GLY A 346 -15.62 21.47 26.38
CA GLY A 346 -14.82 20.57 25.54
C GLY A 346 -14.31 19.32 26.27
N PHE A 347 -13.90 18.32 25.50
CA PHE A 347 -13.33 17.07 25.99
C PHE A 347 -11.80 17.06 25.82
N VAL A 348 -11.09 16.21 26.57
CA VAL A 348 -9.65 15.96 26.37
C VAL A 348 -9.32 14.54 25.90
N SER A 349 -10.28 13.61 25.97
CA SER A 349 -10.12 12.21 25.57
C SER A 349 -11.41 11.59 25.03
N ALA A 350 -11.30 10.40 24.42
CA ALA A 350 -12.46 9.63 23.97
C ALA A 350 -13.22 8.99 25.14
N GLU A 351 -12.52 8.72 26.23
CA GLU A 351 -13.04 8.26 27.50
C GLU A 351 -13.96 9.33 28.12
N ASP A 352 -13.59 10.61 28.10
CA ASP A 352 -14.44 11.71 28.56
C ASP A 352 -15.73 11.81 27.75
N VAL A 353 -15.65 11.69 26.41
CA VAL A 353 -16.84 11.63 25.54
C VAL A 353 -17.71 10.42 25.93
N SER A 354 -17.08 9.27 26.16
CA SER A 354 -17.80 8.05 26.53
C SER A 354 -18.56 8.19 27.84
N ILE A 355 -17.98 8.88 28.83
CA ILE A 355 -18.58 9.15 30.14
C ILE A 355 -19.67 10.21 30.03
N ALA A 356 -19.39 11.34 29.37
CA ALA A 356 -20.30 12.49 29.29
C ALA A 356 -21.61 12.20 28.53
N VAL A 357 -21.58 11.24 27.60
CA VAL A 357 -22.70 10.96 26.68
C VAL A 357 -23.28 9.55 26.86
N ASP A 358 -22.82 8.81 27.88
CA ASP A 358 -23.13 7.39 28.14
C ASP A 358 -23.02 6.53 26.87
N LEU A 359 -21.84 6.58 26.23
CA LEU A 359 -21.60 5.84 25.00
C LEU A 359 -21.38 4.35 25.30
N PRO A 360 -21.89 3.44 24.46
CA PRO A 360 -21.60 2.02 24.57
C PRO A 360 -20.08 1.76 24.54
N PRO A 361 -19.48 1.04 25.52
CA PRO A 361 -18.02 0.87 25.63
C PRO A 361 -17.32 0.24 24.41
N ARG A 362 -18.08 -0.38 23.51
CA ARG A 362 -17.59 -0.91 22.22
C ARG A 362 -17.16 0.17 21.23
N LEU A 363 -17.60 1.43 21.40
CA LEU A 363 -17.29 2.54 20.49
C LEU A 363 -16.00 3.26 20.87
N THR A 364 -15.61 3.23 22.15
CA THR A 364 -14.43 3.95 22.66
C THR A 364 -13.14 3.62 21.89
N PRO A 365 -12.83 2.36 21.51
CA PRO A 365 -11.63 2.07 20.72
C PRO A 365 -11.60 2.72 19.33
N ASP A 366 -12.74 2.76 18.63
CA ASP A 366 -12.87 3.40 17.32
C ASP A 366 -12.73 4.92 17.45
N LEU A 367 -13.29 5.51 18.52
CA LEU A 367 -13.12 6.92 18.85
C LEU A 367 -11.64 7.23 19.13
N VAL A 368 -10.97 6.52 20.06
CA VAL A 368 -9.52 6.68 20.32
C VAL A 368 -8.70 6.60 19.02
N GLU A 369 -9.06 5.72 18.09
CA GLU A 369 -8.34 5.59 16.83
C GLU A 369 -8.57 6.77 15.86
N LEU A 370 -9.77 7.36 15.83
CA LEU A 370 -10.23 8.30 14.79
C LEU A 370 -10.47 9.75 15.28
N THR A 371 -10.45 10.03 16.58
CA THR A 371 -10.71 11.38 17.11
C THR A 371 -9.44 12.12 17.52
N ILE A 372 -9.59 13.44 17.62
CA ILE A 372 -8.67 14.37 18.27
C ILE A 372 -9.48 15.39 19.08
N TYR A 373 -8.81 16.04 20.04
CA TYR A 373 -9.42 16.94 21.01
C TYR A 373 -8.61 18.22 21.08
N LEU A 374 -8.92 19.18 20.20
CA LEU A 374 -8.23 20.47 20.19
C LEU A 374 -8.89 21.42 21.21
N PRO A 375 -8.10 22.26 21.92
CA PRO A 375 -8.60 23.33 22.78
C PRO A 375 -9.13 24.51 21.95
#